data_AF-A0A8S0WU09-F1
#
_entry.id   AF-A0A8S0WU09-F1
#
_cell.length_a   1.000
_cell.length_b   1.000
_cell.length_c   1.000
_cell.angle_alpha   90.00
_cell.angle_beta   90.00
_cell.angle_gamma   90.00
#
_symmetry.space_group_name_H-M   'P 1'
#
loop_
_entity.id
_entity.type
_entity.pdbx_description
1 polymer ?
#
loop_
_entity_poly.entity_id
_entity_poly.type
_entity_poly.pdbx_seq_one_letter_code
_entity_poly.pdbx_strand_id
1 'polypeptide(L)'
;MSAQRFALPPGVYHVQTTESPARNVVNPGTDGQQLFVASPSGADDQKASRTGFRIVLALLLNLMNAVADLRRRHHEGPQRQAITRATSGVEWIISVEWDEGSNSYKGPIMANDSSKRRFSLNGNNIELAAASSSQEWVFVAA
;
A
#
# COMPACT_ATOMS: atom_id res chain seq x y z
N MET A 1 6.26 24.61 11.90
CA MET A 1 4.90 24.46 11.34
C MET A 1 4.73 23.00 10.99
N SER A 2 3.69 22.32 11.47
CA SER A 2 3.41 20.95 11.02
C SER A 2 2.90 21.00 9.57
N ALA A 3 3.47 20.20 8.68
CA ALA A 3 2.98 20.12 7.30
C ALA A 3 1.51 19.67 7.31
N GLN A 4 0.68 20.34 6.51
CA GLN A 4 -0.75 20.06 6.45
C GLN A 4 -0.98 18.80 5.60
N ARG A 5 -1.63 17.79 6.19
CA ARG A 5 -2.05 16.60 5.47
C ARG A 5 -3.35 16.82 4.72
N PHE A 6 -3.45 16.23 3.54
CA PHE A 6 -4.66 16.22 2.70
C PHE A 6 -4.88 14.83 2.10
N ALA A 7 -6.04 14.60 1.47
CA ALA A 7 -6.31 13.35 0.78
C ALA A 7 -5.42 13.24 -0.46
N LEU A 8 -4.84 12.06 -0.72
CA LEU A 8 -4.07 11.83 -1.94
C LEU A 8 -4.96 12.16 -3.17
N PRO A 9 -4.50 13.02 -4.10
CA PRO A 9 -5.28 13.33 -5.28
C PRO A 9 -5.57 12.08 -6.12
N PRO A 10 -6.70 12.02 -6.85
CA PRO A 10 -6.95 10.92 -7.78
C PRO A 10 -5.88 10.87 -8.86
N GLY A 11 -5.35 9.69 -9.15
CA GLY A 11 -4.28 9.50 -10.12
C GLY A 11 -3.81 8.06 -10.18
N VAL A 12 -2.68 7.83 -10.86
CA VAL A 12 -1.96 6.55 -10.88
C VAL A 12 -0.62 6.75 -10.20
N TYR A 13 -0.32 5.96 -9.18
CA TYR A 13 0.89 6.10 -8.39
C TYR A 13 1.63 4.79 -8.23
N HIS A 14 2.96 4.85 -8.36
CA HIS A 14 3.87 3.88 -7.77
C HIS A 14 3.94 4.12 -6.26
N VAL A 15 3.62 3.09 -5.48
CA VAL A 15 3.72 3.13 -4.01
C VAL A 15 5.06 2.54 -3.60
N GLN A 16 5.79 3.24 -2.75
CA GLN A 16 7.16 2.93 -2.37
C GLN A 16 7.36 2.97 -0.85
N THR A 17 8.31 2.18 -0.36
CA THR A 17 8.82 2.30 1.00
C THR A 17 9.61 3.61 1.17
N THR A 18 9.69 4.11 2.40
CA THR A 18 10.44 5.33 2.73
C THR A 18 11.94 5.08 2.96
N GLU A 19 12.40 3.83 2.87
CA GLU A 19 13.82 3.48 3.08
C GLU A 19 14.65 3.84 1.83
N SER A 20 15.98 3.84 1.99
CA SER A 20 16.91 4.02 0.88
C SER A 20 17.84 2.80 0.80
N PRO A 21 17.84 2.02 -0.31
CA PRO A 21 17.05 2.22 -1.52
C PRO A 21 15.55 1.91 -1.32
N ALA A 22 14.69 2.72 -1.93
CA ALA A 22 13.24 2.52 -1.88
C ALA A 22 12.85 1.22 -2.60
N ARG A 23 11.90 0.48 -2.03
CA ARG A 23 11.28 -0.71 -2.63
C ARG A 23 9.87 -0.37 -3.10
N ASN A 24 9.47 -0.90 -4.26
CA ASN A 24 8.12 -0.75 -4.79
C ASN A 24 7.19 -1.77 -4.13
N VAL A 25 5.98 -1.34 -3.79
CA VAL A 25 4.87 -2.23 -3.45
C VAL A 25 4.47 -3.00 -4.71
N VAL A 26 4.31 -4.31 -4.58
CA VAL A 26 3.96 -5.25 -5.65
C VAL A 26 2.63 -5.91 -5.32
N ASN A 27 1.68 -5.77 -6.24
CA ASN A 27 0.40 -6.48 -6.19
C ASN A 27 0.57 -7.80 -6.97
N PRO A 28 0.43 -8.96 -6.30
CA PRO A 28 0.57 -10.24 -6.97
C PRO A 28 -0.46 -10.43 -8.09
N GLY A 29 -0.20 -11.33 -9.05
CA GLY A 29 -1.14 -11.61 -10.14
C GLY A 29 -2.34 -12.49 -9.75
N THR A 30 -2.31 -13.11 -8.57
CA THR A 30 -3.27 -14.14 -8.15
C THR A 30 -4.02 -13.73 -6.88
N ASP A 31 -5.33 -13.97 -6.83
CA ASP A 31 -6.13 -13.75 -5.63
C ASP A 31 -5.63 -14.61 -4.46
N GLY A 32 -5.73 -14.08 -3.24
CA GLY A 32 -5.23 -14.69 -2.01
C GLY A 32 -3.74 -14.52 -1.77
N GLN A 33 -2.94 -14.11 -2.78
CA GLN A 33 -1.51 -13.85 -2.59
C GLN A 33 -1.28 -12.53 -1.84
N GLN A 34 -0.30 -12.54 -0.94
CA GLN A 34 0.04 -11.37 -0.12
C GLN A 34 0.75 -10.30 -0.93
N LEU A 35 0.42 -9.03 -0.67
CA LEU A 35 1.19 -7.89 -1.17
C LEU A 35 2.58 -7.91 -0.53
N PHE A 36 3.59 -7.54 -1.32
CA PHE A 36 4.97 -7.49 -0.86
C PHE A 36 5.69 -6.28 -1.45
N VAL A 37 6.92 -6.02 -1.01
CA VAL A 37 7.81 -5.00 -1.57
C VAL A 37 9.02 -5.64 -2.23
N ALA A 38 9.46 -5.09 -3.35
CA ALA A 38 10.61 -5.54 -4.11
C ALA A 38 11.45 -4.37 -4.61
N SER A 39 12.70 -4.62 -4.98
CA SER A 39 13.56 -3.61 -5.59
C SER A 39 12.93 -3.07 -6.90
N PRO A 40 13.14 -1.79 -7.24
CA PRO A 40 12.57 -1.21 -8.45
C PRO A 40 12.98 -1.96 -9.74
N SER A 41 14.23 -2.42 -9.82
CA SER A 41 14.72 -3.26 -10.93
C SER A 41 14.04 -4.62 -11.00
N GLY A 42 13.75 -5.24 -9.86
CA GLY A 42 13.00 -6.50 -9.79
C GLY A 42 11.51 -6.34 -10.11
N ALA A 43 10.96 -5.14 -9.95
CA ALA A 43 9.60 -4.81 -10.39
C ALA A 43 9.51 -4.59 -11.90
N ASP A 44 10.58 -4.08 -12.53
CA ASP A 44 10.68 -3.92 -13.99
C ASP A 44 10.94 -5.25 -14.73
N ASP A 45 11.77 -6.15 -14.19
CA ASP A 45 11.94 -7.49 -14.77
C ASP A 45 10.68 -8.37 -14.68
N GLN A 46 9.75 -8.03 -13.78
CA GLN A 46 8.41 -8.64 -13.74
C GLN A 46 7.40 -7.98 -14.70
N LYS A 47 7.74 -6.86 -15.37
CA LYS A 47 6.93 -6.29 -16.45
C LYS A 47 6.92 -7.17 -17.71
N ALA A 48 7.91 -8.05 -17.89
CA ALA A 48 8.08 -8.80 -19.13
C ALA A 48 7.38 -10.17 -19.18
N SER A 49 7.06 -10.82 -18.04
CA SER A 49 6.54 -12.20 -18.09
C SER A 49 5.02 -12.34 -17.94
N ARG A 50 4.30 -11.40 -17.31
CA ARG A 50 2.84 -11.48 -17.16
C ARG A 50 2.22 -10.08 -17.05
N THR A 51 1.33 -9.78 -17.99
CA THR A 51 0.35 -8.69 -17.97
C THR A 51 -0.34 -8.55 -16.61
N GLY A 52 0.18 -7.73 -15.69
CA GLY A 52 -0.51 -7.51 -14.40
C GLY A 52 0.26 -6.87 -13.23
N PHE A 53 1.56 -6.59 -13.34
CA PHE A 53 2.36 -6.12 -12.20
C PHE A 53 2.68 -4.63 -12.31
N ARG A 54 1.65 -3.80 -12.24
CA ARG A 54 1.79 -2.41 -11.80
C ARG A 54 0.82 -2.24 -10.63
N ILE A 55 1.33 -1.79 -9.49
CA ILE A 55 0.44 -1.07 -8.58
C ILE A 55 0.17 0.26 -9.25
N VAL A 56 -0.87 0.25 -10.07
CA VAL A 56 -1.61 1.44 -10.43
C VAL A 56 -2.61 1.58 -9.30
N LEU A 57 -2.32 2.42 -8.30
CA LEU A 57 -3.36 2.87 -7.36
C LEU A 57 -4.29 3.81 -8.13
N ALA A 58 -5.09 3.28 -9.06
CA ALA A 58 -6.14 4.02 -9.71
C ALA A 58 -7.24 4.25 -8.68
N LEU A 59 -7.20 5.41 -8.03
CA LEU A 59 -8.28 5.91 -7.16
C LEU A 59 -9.54 6.30 -7.95
N LEU A 60 -9.49 6.18 -9.29
CA LEU A 60 -10.64 6.18 -10.18
C LEU A 60 -10.87 4.76 -10.70
N LEU A 61 -11.98 4.16 -10.27
CA LEU A 61 -12.61 2.96 -10.85
C LEU A 61 -11.82 1.64 -10.67
N ASN A 62 -12.20 0.86 -9.65
CA ASN A 62 -12.16 -0.62 -9.64
C ASN A 62 -10.82 -1.35 -9.87
N LEU A 63 -9.66 -0.67 -9.82
CA LEU A 63 -8.39 -1.28 -10.25
C LEU A 63 -7.40 -1.60 -9.13
N MET A 64 -7.84 -1.67 -7.86
CA MET A 64 -7.08 -2.36 -6.82
C MET A 64 -7.96 -3.28 -5.97
N ASN A 65 -7.94 -4.53 -6.37
CA ASN A 65 -8.47 -5.69 -5.68
C ASN A 65 -7.48 -6.12 -4.58
N ALA A 66 -7.19 -5.25 -3.60
CA ALA A 66 -6.36 -5.60 -2.43
C ALA A 66 -7.24 -5.59 -1.18
N VAL A 67 -7.35 -6.74 -0.54
CA VAL A 67 -8.19 -7.01 0.61
C VAL A 67 -7.32 -7.59 1.72
N ALA A 68 -7.28 -6.93 2.86
CA ALA A 68 -7.04 -7.67 4.08
C ALA A 68 -8.36 -8.35 4.45
N ASP A 69 -8.39 -9.65 4.77
CA ASP A 69 -9.60 -10.27 5.32
C ASP A 69 -9.92 -9.69 6.70
N LEU A 70 -10.59 -8.55 6.73
CA LEU A 70 -10.92 -7.82 7.96
C LEU A 70 -11.90 -8.60 8.86
N ARG A 71 -12.36 -9.80 8.46
CA ARG A 71 -13.23 -10.68 9.26
C ARG A 71 -12.47 -11.57 10.23
N ARG A 72 -11.15 -11.75 10.10
CA ARG A 72 -10.29 -12.39 11.13
C ARG A 72 -10.09 -11.49 12.37
N ARG A 73 -11.19 -11.03 12.97
CA ARG A 73 -11.19 -10.14 14.16
C ARG A 73 -11.09 -10.87 15.50
N HIS A 74 -11.14 -12.22 15.54
CA HIS A 74 -11.50 -12.88 16.81
C HIS A 74 -10.61 -14.02 17.33
N HIS A 75 -9.62 -14.53 16.58
CA HIS A 75 -8.83 -15.68 17.07
C HIS A 75 -7.32 -15.47 17.18
N GLU A 76 -6.77 -14.47 16.50
CA GLU A 76 -5.38 -14.08 16.60
C GLU A 76 -5.42 -12.62 17.04
N GLY A 77 -4.73 -12.27 18.13
CA GLY A 77 -4.83 -10.95 18.76
C GLY A 77 -4.51 -9.77 17.82
N PRO A 78 -4.40 -8.54 18.34
CA PRO A 78 -4.25 -7.31 17.55
C PRO A 78 -2.92 -7.18 16.76
N GLN A 79 -2.17 -8.27 16.58
CA GLN A 79 -0.73 -8.19 16.47
C GLN A 79 -0.16 -8.08 15.08
N ARG A 80 -0.82 -8.52 13.99
CA ARG A 80 -0.51 -8.23 12.57
C ARG A 80 -1.39 -9.08 11.66
N GLN A 81 -1.75 -8.58 10.48
CA GLN A 81 -2.60 -9.31 9.54
C GLN A 81 -2.12 -9.13 8.09
N ALA A 82 -1.93 -10.23 7.36
CA ALA A 82 -1.55 -10.17 5.94
C ALA A 82 -2.57 -9.39 5.10
N ILE A 83 -2.08 -8.55 4.18
CA ILE A 83 -2.89 -7.89 3.15
C ILE A 83 -2.72 -8.67 1.85
N THR A 84 -3.80 -9.25 1.33
CA THR A 84 -3.76 -10.10 0.13
C THR A 84 -4.50 -9.45 -1.03
N ARG A 85 -4.29 -9.94 -2.25
CA ARG A 85 -5.14 -9.59 -3.39
C ARG A 85 -6.49 -10.28 -3.26
N ALA A 86 -7.59 -9.57 -3.50
CA ALA A 86 -8.90 -10.19 -3.69
C ALA A 86 -9.84 -9.33 -4.53
N THR A 87 -10.69 -9.99 -5.29
CA THR A 87 -11.58 -9.45 -6.32
C THR A 87 -12.75 -8.56 -5.85
N SER A 88 -12.94 -8.41 -4.54
CA SER A 88 -13.96 -7.54 -3.93
C SER A 88 -13.31 -6.44 -3.09
N GLY A 89 -13.61 -5.17 -3.34
CA GLY A 89 -12.83 -4.05 -2.79
C GLY A 89 -12.93 -3.82 -1.28
N VAL A 90 -11.81 -3.41 -0.68
CA VAL A 90 -11.73 -2.71 0.62
C VAL A 90 -11.27 -1.29 0.34
N GLU A 91 -11.92 -0.31 0.97
CA GLU A 91 -11.50 1.09 0.90
C GLU A 91 -10.37 1.39 1.89
N TRP A 92 -9.41 2.20 1.46
CA TRP A 92 -8.27 2.64 2.26
C TRP A 92 -8.29 4.16 2.43
N ILE A 93 -7.93 4.63 3.62
CA ILE A 93 -7.73 6.05 3.90
C ILE A 93 -6.25 6.38 3.69
N ILE A 94 -5.98 7.32 2.79
CA ILE A 94 -4.63 7.78 2.47
C ILE A 94 -4.57 9.28 2.70
N SER A 95 -3.77 9.69 3.68
CA SER A 95 -3.59 11.09 4.07
C SER A 95 -2.13 11.44 3.92
N VAL A 96 -1.84 12.40 3.04
CA VAL A 96 -0.48 12.68 2.57
C VAL A 96 -0.07 14.13 2.76
N GLU A 97 1.23 14.34 2.84
CA GLU A 97 1.91 15.61 2.64
C GLU A 97 2.59 15.60 1.27
N TRP A 98 2.68 16.76 0.62
CA TRP A 98 3.44 16.91 -0.62
C TRP A 98 4.92 17.16 -0.29
N ASP A 99 5.81 16.42 -0.94
CA ASP A 99 7.25 16.63 -0.90
C ASP A 99 7.73 17.21 -2.23
N GLU A 100 8.00 18.51 -2.23
CA GLU A 100 8.50 19.25 -3.39
C GLU A 100 9.87 18.76 -3.86
N GLY A 101 10.73 18.29 -2.95
CA GLY A 101 12.11 17.89 -3.28
C GLY A 101 12.17 16.61 -4.10
N SER A 102 11.20 15.71 -3.90
CA SER A 102 11.09 14.44 -4.62
C SER A 102 9.93 14.39 -5.63
N ASN A 103 9.16 15.47 -5.75
CA ASN A 103 7.93 15.53 -6.56
C ASN A 103 7.01 14.33 -6.26
N SER A 104 6.80 14.04 -4.98
CA SER A 104 6.06 12.87 -4.52
C SER A 104 5.15 13.22 -3.33
N TYR A 105 4.16 12.35 -3.08
CA TYR A 105 3.34 12.46 -1.87
C TYR A 105 3.83 11.46 -0.83
N LYS A 106 3.74 11.78 0.46
CA LYS A 106 4.14 10.89 1.55
C LYS A 106 3.07 10.82 2.63
N GLY A 107 2.73 9.61 3.07
CA GLY A 107 1.81 9.43 4.19
C GLY A 107 1.41 7.98 4.48
N PRO A 108 0.62 7.73 5.53
CA PRO A 108 0.13 6.39 5.86
C PRO A 108 -1.00 5.92 4.93
N ILE A 109 -1.11 4.59 4.80
CA ILE A 109 -2.27 3.89 4.23
C ILE A 109 -2.99 3.18 5.38
N MET A 110 -4.27 3.47 5.59
CA MET A 110 -5.02 3.00 6.75
C MET A 110 -6.33 2.30 6.35
N ALA A 111 -6.73 1.29 7.09
CA ALA A 111 -8.04 0.65 6.91
C ALA A 111 -9.19 1.65 7.08
N ASN A 112 -10.16 1.63 6.16
CA ASN A 112 -11.40 2.39 6.30
C ASN A 112 -12.41 1.69 7.24
N ASP A 113 -11.96 1.32 8.44
CA ASP A 113 -12.81 0.78 9.49
C ASP A 113 -12.52 1.47 10.84
N SER A 114 -13.16 1.02 11.92
CA SER A 114 -12.93 1.57 13.26
C SER A 114 -11.54 1.28 13.80
N SER A 115 -10.80 0.30 13.25
CA SER A 115 -9.49 -0.09 13.74
C SER A 115 -8.41 0.90 13.33
N LYS A 116 -8.59 1.59 12.19
CA LYS A 116 -7.59 2.50 11.58
C LYS A 116 -6.17 1.90 11.53
N ARG A 117 -6.11 0.57 11.44
CA ARG A 117 -4.86 -0.19 11.31
C ARG A 117 -4.14 0.23 10.03
N ARG A 118 -2.82 0.25 10.09
CA ARG A 118 -1.98 0.83 9.03
C ARG A 118 -1.23 -0.23 8.27
N PHE A 119 -0.97 0.02 7.00
CA PHE A 119 -0.02 -0.76 6.22
C PHE A 119 1.35 -0.67 6.88
N SER A 120 1.97 -1.82 7.08
CA SER A 120 3.27 -2.00 7.72
C SER A 120 4.05 -3.09 6.98
N LEU A 121 5.34 -3.17 7.28
CA LEU A 121 6.23 -4.19 6.73
C LEU A 121 6.56 -5.28 7.76
N ASN A 122 6.61 -6.51 7.27
CA ASN A 122 7.21 -7.67 7.92
C ASN A 122 8.14 -8.37 6.94
N GLY A 123 9.42 -8.00 6.99
CA GLY A 123 10.38 -8.35 5.95
C GLY A 123 10.00 -7.69 4.62
N ASN A 124 9.70 -8.50 3.61
CA ASN A 124 9.20 -8.02 2.32
C ASN A 124 7.67 -7.99 2.26
N ASN A 125 6.96 -8.59 3.21
CA ASN A 125 5.52 -8.72 3.13
C ASN A 125 4.81 -7.50 3.73
N ILE A 126 3.66 -7.15 3.16
CA ILE A 126 2.82 -6.05 3.64
C ILE A 126 1.69 -6.60 4.50
N GLU A 127 1.49 -5.97 5.65
CA GLU A 127 0.53 -6.38 6.66
C GLU A 127 -0.19 -5.17 7.27
N LEU A 128 -1.35 -5.39 7.88
CA LEU A 128 -1.99 -4.44 8.77
C LEU A 128 -1.39 -4.58 10.16
N ALA A 129 -0.78 -3.50 10.65
CA ALA A 129 -0.33 -3.34 12.02
C ALA A 129 -1.24 -2.38 12.79
N ALA A 130 -0.99 -2.23 14.10
CA ALA A 130 -1.72 -1.31 14.95
C ALA A 130 -1.74 0.13 14.39
N ALA A 131 -2.77 0.90 14.75
CA ALA A 131 -2.91 2.31 14.36
C ALA A 131 -1.73 3.20 14.80
N SER A 132 -0.98 2.76 15.83
CA SER A 132 0.24 3.41 16.32
C SER A 132 1.48 3.17 15.44
N SER A 133 1.40 2.32 14.41
CA SER A 133 2.52 2.12 13.47
C SER A 133 2.91 3.46 12.81
N SER A 134 4.21 3.76 12.79
CA SER A 134 4.77 4.95 12.17
C SER A 134 5.10 4.76 10.68
N GLN A 135 4.75 3.62 10.08
CA GLN A 135 5.05 3.35 8.68
C GLN A 135 4.33 4.35 7.77
N GLU A 136 5.12 5.03 6.94
CA GLU A 136 4.64 5.87 5.85
C GLU A 136 5.02 5.26 4.50
N TRP A 137 4.34 5.72 3.46
CA TRP A 137 4.52 5.28 2.09
C TRP A 137 4.71 6.50 1.21
N VAL A 138 5.54 6.35 0.18
CA VAL A 138 5.77 7.38 -0.84
C VAL A 138 4.95 7.03 -2.07
N PHE A 139 4.25 8.01 -2.63
CA PHE A 139 3.42 7.89 -3.80
C PHE A 139 4.04 8.76 -4.90
N VAL A 140 4.59 8.10 -5.92
CA VAL A 140 5.20 8.74 -7.08
C VAL A 140 4.25 8.60 -8.26
N ALA A 141 3.86 9.69 -8.90
CA ALA A 141 2.99 9.62 -10.08
C ALA A 141 3.65 8.78 -11.20
N ALA A 142 2.87 7.91 -11.84
CA ALA A 142 3.34 7.00 -12.90
C ALA A 142 3.31 7.61 -14.30
#